data_AF-A0A933GE23-F1
#
_entry.id   AF-A0A933GE23-F1
#
_cell.length_a   1.000
_cell.length_b   1.000
_cell.length_c   1.000
_cell.angle_alpha   90.00
_cell.angle_beta   90.00
_cell.angle_gamma   90.00
#
_symmetry.space_group_name_H-M   'P 1'
#
loop_
_entity.id
_entity.type
_entity.pdbx_description
1 polymer ?
#
loop_
_entity_poly.entity_id
_entity_poly.type
_entity_poly.pdbx_seq_one_letter_code
_entity_poly.pdbx_strand_id
1 'polypeptide(L)'
;MSPDAAPKPSNFIRDAVIEDLRIGRFQGVVTRFPPEPNGYLHIGHAKAICLDFGLAQEFGGRCHLRFDDTNPTKESQEYVDAIVRDVRWLGFDWGGHLYHASDYFEQLYEWAVGLIKAGRAYVDDLTADEMREARGTLTRPGSESLYRNRSVEENLDLFEHMRRGEFPDGTKTLRAKIDMAAGNVN
;
A
#
# COMPACT_ATOMS: atom_id res chain seq x y z
N MET A 1 -37.57 6.93 -22.68
CA MET A 1 -36.98 7.65 -21.53
C MET A 1 -37.66 7.09 -20.30
N SER A 2 -37.00 6.18 -19.58
CA SER A 2 -37.59 5.61 -18.36
C SER A 2 -37.56 6.65 -17.25
N PRO A 3 -38.72 6.99 -16.65
CA PRO A 3 -38.80 7.87 -15.50
C PRO A 3 -38.46 7.09 -14.22
N ASP A 4 -37.96 7.82 -13.20
CA ASP A 4 -37.79 7.37 -11.81
C ASP A 4 -36.77 6.24 -11.53
N ALA A 5 -35.49 6.53 -11.78
CA ALA A 5 -34.47 5.98 -10.88
C ALA A 5 -34.51 6.79 -9.57
N ALA A 6 -34.91 6.15 -8.47
CA ALA A 6 -34.79 6.73 -7.14
C ALA A 6 -33.36 7.31 -6.94
N PRO A 7 -33.20 8.44 -6.22
CA PRO A 7 -31.88 9.01 -5.99
C PRO A 7 -30.97 7.92 -5.41
N LYS A 8 -29.87 7.62 -6.11
CA LYS A 8 -28.92 6.60 -5.67
C LYS A 8 -28.49 6.94 -4.23
N PRO A 9 -28.47 5.97 -3.31
CA PRO A 9 -27.93 6.19 -1.98
C PRO A 9 -26.52 6.79 -2.10
N SER A 10 -26.34 8.01 -1.58
CA SER A 10 -25.02 8.65 -1.60
C SER A 10 -24.18 8.17 -0.42
N ASN A 11 -22.86 8.33 -0.56
CA ASN A 11 -21.90 8.12 0.50
C ASN A 11 -20.81 9.20 0.40
N PHE A 12 -20.11 9.45 1.50
CA PHE A 12 -19.14 10.55 1.58
C PHE A 12 -18.00 10.45 0.55
N ILE A 13 -17.63 9.25 0.09
CA ILE A 13 -16.58 9.05 -0.92
C ILE A 13 -17.10 9.49 -2.29
N ARG A 14 -18.33 9.09 -2.63
CA ARG A 14 -19.00 9.53 -3.86
C ARG A 14 -19.15 11.04 -3.90
N ASP A 15 -19.55 11.66 -2.79
CA ASP A 15 -19.69 13.13 -2.70
C ASP A 15 -18.34 13.83 -2.89
N ALA A 16 -17.25 13.28 -2.33
CA ALA A 16 -15.90 13.79 -2.53
C ALA A 16 -15.44 13.67 -4.00
N VAL A 17 -15.72 12.55 -4.67
CA VAL A 17 -15.43 12.36 -6.10
C VAL A 17 -16.18 13.38 -6.97
N ILE A 18 -17.46 13.61 -6.69
CA ILE A 18 -18.27 14.61 -7.40
C ILE A 18 -17.65 15.99 -7.26
N GLU A 19 -17.25 16.38 -6.06
CA GLU A 19 -16.64 17.68 -5.80
C GLU A 19 -15.28 17.82 -6.49
N ASP A 20 -14.39 16.83 -6.35
CA ASP A 20 -13.07 16.84 -6.96
C ASP A 20 -13.14 16.93 -8.50
N LEU A 21 -14.13 16.26 -9.13
CA LEU A 21 -14.39 16.39 -10.56
C LEU A 21 -14.98 17.77 -10.91
N ARG A 22 -15.91 18.29 -10.11
CA ARG A 22 -16.56 19.59 -10.33
C ARG A 22 -15.55 20.74 -10.30
N ILE A 23 -14.57 20.69 -9.39
CA ILE A 23 -13.51 21.71 -9.30
C ILE A 23 -12.34 21.45 -10.25
N GLY A 24 -12.38 20.35 -11.02
CA GLY A 24 -11.32 19.98 -11.95
C GLY A 24 -10.01 19.58 -11.28
N ARG A 25 -10.04 19.10 -10.03
CA ARG A 25 -8.85 18.61 -9.32
C ARG A 25 -8.25 17.40 -10.02
N PHE A 26 -9.11 16.54 -10.58
CA PHE A 26 -8.72 15.37 -11.36
C PHE A 26 -9.48 15.34 -12.69
N GLN A 27 -8.84 14.77 -13.72
CA GLN A 27 -9.41 14.64 -15.06
C GLN A 27 -10.33 13.41 -15.21
N GLY A 28 -10.38 12.55 -14.20
CA GLY A 28 -11.17 11.32 -14.22
C GLY A 28 -10.96 10.49 -12.95
N VAL A 29 -11.75 9.43 -12.81
CA VAL A 29 -11.73 8.55 -11.64
C VAL A 29 -10.85 7.33 -11.93
N VAL A 30 -9.86 7.10 -11.07
CA VAL A 30 -9.06 5.87 -11.05
C VAL A 30 -9.08 5.30 -9.64
N THR A 31 -9.69 4.13 -9.49
CA THR A 31 -9.76 3.39 -8.22
C THR A 31 -8.93 2.11 -8.29
N ARG A 32 -8.79 1.42 -7.15
CA ARG A 32 -8.17 0.08 -7.13
C ARG A 32 -8.76 -0.78 -6.02
N PHE A 33 -8.94 -2.06 -6.29
CA PHE A 33 -9.17 -3.10 -5.29
C PHE A 33 -7.86 -3.89 -5.11
N PRO A 34 -7.14 -3.74 -3.96
CA PRO A 34 -5.81 -4.29 -3.80
C PRO A 34 -5.73 -5.44 -2.77
N PRO A 35 -6.29 -6.63 -3.03
CA PRO A 35 -6.22 -7.73 -2.06
C PRO A 35 -4.80 -8.30 -1.98
N GLU A 36 -4.40 -8.74 -0.79
CA GLU A 36 -3.27 -9.65 -0.61
C GLU A 36 -3.67 -11.05 -1.11
N PRO A 37 -2.89 -11.72 -1.97
CA PRO A 37 -3.24 -13.05 -2.49
C PRO A 37 -2.83 -14.17 -1.50
N ASN A 38 -3.29 -14.08 -0.26
CA ASN A 38 -2.97 -15.02 0.83
C ASN A 38 -4.21 -15.70 1.47
N GLY A 39 -5.38 -15.53 0.85
CA GLY A 39 -6.62 -16.11 1.32
C GLY A 39 -7.77 -15.94 0.34
N TYR A 40 -8.85 -16.69 0.55
CA TYR A 40 -10.08 -16.57 -0.23
C TYR A 40 -10.87 -15.32 0.15
N LEU A 41 -11.52 -14.70 -0.84
CA LEU A 41 -12.42 -13.59 -0.58
C LEU A 41 -13.68 -14.08 0.15
N HIS A 42 -14.04 -13.40 1.25
CA HIS A 42 -15.35 -13.51 1.89
C HIS A 42 -16.26 -12.30 1.61
N ILE A 43 -17.52 -12.37 2.06
CA ILE A 43 -18.54 -11.32 1.85
C ILE A 43 -18.13 -9.90 2.25
N GLY A 44 -17.26 -9.75 3.26
CA GLY A 44 -16.70 -8.44 3.63
C GLY A 44 -15.98 -7.73 2.47
N HIS A 45 -15.29 -8.47 1.60
CA HIS A 45 -14.60 -7.90 0.44
C HIS A 45 -15.56 -7.40 -0.63
N ALA A 46 -16.77 -7.97 -0.73
CA ALA A 46 -17.77 -7.53 -1.70
C ALA A 46 -18.10 -6.03 -1.51
N LYS A 47 -18.07 -5.51 -0.28
CA LYS A 47 -18.26 -4.08 -0.02
C LYS A 47 -17.17 -3.23 -0.68
N ALA A 48 -15.90 -3.61 -0.53
CA ALA A 48 -14.78 -2.89 -1.13
C ALA A 48 -14.80 -3.01 -2.66
N ILE A 49 -15.03 -4.21 -3.19
CA ILE A 49 -15.13 -4.47 -4.63
C ILE A 49 -16.25 -3.60 -5.25
N CYS A 50 -17.46 -3.65 -4.70
CA CYS A 50 -18.58 -2.85 -5.20
C CYS A 50 -18.33 -1.35 -5.10
N LEU A 51 -17.61 -0.89 -4.08
CA LEU A 51 -17.25 0.51 -3.93
C LEU A 51 -16.22 0.93 -4.99
N ASP A 52 -15.09 0.22 -5.07
CA ASP A 52 -13.96 0.60 -5.94
C ASP A 52 -14.34 0.48 -7.42
N PHE A 53 -14.88 -0.66 -7.85
CA PHE A 53 -15.30 -0.86 -9.23
C PHE A 53 -16.58 -0.09 -9.56
N GLY A 54 -17.53 0.00 -8.64
CA GLY A 54 -18.77 0.72 -8.85
C GLY A 54 -18.57 2.22 -9.03
N LEU A 55 -17.65 2.84 -8.26
CA LEU A 55 -17.28 4.25 -8.46
C LEU A 55 -16.64 4.47 -9.83
N ALA A 56 -15.67 3.64 -10.21
CA ALA A 56 -15.06 3.75 -11.54
C ALA A 56 -16.12 3.64 -12.66
N GLN A 57 -17.03 2.67 -12.57
CA GLN A 57 -18.09 2.50 -13.56
C GLN A 57 -19.08 3.68 -13.57
N GLU A 58 -19.48 4.19 -12.40
CA GLU A 58 -20.42 5.31 -12.29
C GLU A 58 -19.91 6.57 -12.98
N PHE A 59 -18.61 6.85 -12.85
CA PHE A 59 -17.98 8.06 -13.37
C PHE A 59 -17.24 7.85 -14.70
N GLY A 60 -17.41 6.70 -15.36
CA GLY A 60 -16.73 6.39 -16.63
C GLY A 60 -15.21 6.33 -16.53
N GLY A 61 -14.70 6.04 -15.32
CA GLY A 61 -13.29 5.87 -15.01
C GLY A 61 -12.80 4.44 -15.20
N ARG A 62 -11.71 4.10 -14.53
CA ARG A 62 -11.15 2.73 -14.50
C ARG A 62 -10.83 2.27 -13.09
N CYS A 63 -11.00 0.98 -12.82
CA CYS A 63 -10.60 0.36 -11.57
C CYS A 63 -9.49 -0.64 -11.86
N HIS A 64 -8.42 -0.59 -11.07
CA HIS A 64 -7.32 -1.54 -11.14
C HIS A 64 -7.60 -2.72 -10.20
N LEU A 65 -7.43 -3.95 -10.68
CA LEU A 65 -7.24 -5.10 -9.80
C LEU A 65 -5.73 -5.21 -9.55
N ARG A 66 -5.30 -5.06 -8.30
CA ARG A 66 -3.88 -5.13 -7.97
C ARG A 66 -3.65 -6.16 -6.87
N PHE A 67 -2.80 -7.14 -7.10
CA PHE A 67 -2.36 -8.01 -6.02
C PHE A 67 -1.33 -7.26 -5.18
N ASP A 68 -1.57 -7.14 -3.87
CA ASP A 68 -0.58 -6.62 -2.92
C ASP A 68 0.33 -7.76 -2.49
N ASP A 69 1.14 -8.24 -3.44
CA ASP A 69 1.94 -9.45 -3.38
C ASP A 69 3.37 -9.18 -2.89
N THR A 70 3.48 -8.52 -1.74
CA THR A 70 4.76 -8.11 -1.14
C THR A 70 5.31 -9.09 -0.11
N ASN A 71 4.55 -10.14 0.23
CA ASN A 71 4.89 -11.16 1.21
C ASN A 71 5.13 -12.54 0.55
N PRO A 72 6.39 -12.90 0.28
CA PRO A 72 6.71 -14.12 -0.47
C PRO A 72 6.35 -15.43 0.26
N THR A 73 5.98 -15.39 1.55
CA THR A 73 5.75 -16.59 2.37
C THR A 73 4.29 -17.04 2.44
N LYS A 74 3.34 -16.13 2.19
CA LYS A 74 1.91 -16.40 2.38
C LYS A 74 1.12 -16.41 1.09
N GLU A 75 1.75 -16.02 0.00
CA GLU A 75 1.07 -15.74 -1.27
C GLU A 75 1.08 -16.97 -2.17
N SER A 76 -0.03 -17.22 -2.84
CA SER A 76 -0.20 -18.38 -3.72
C SER A 76 -1.00 -18.02 -4.97
N GLN A 77 -0.62 -18.64 -6.09
CA GLN A 77 -1.35 -18.55 -7.35
C GLN A 77 -2.81 -19.01 -7.20
N GLU A 78 -3.08 -19.97 -6.30
CA GLU A 78 -4.43 -20.42 -5.98
C GLU A 78 -5.36 -19.27 -5.55
N TYR A 79 -4.84 -18.38 -4.70
CA TYR A 79 -5.60 -17.23 -4.20
C TYR A 79 -5.75 -16.15 -5.27
N VAL A 80 -4.72 -15.93 -6.09
CA VAL A 80 -4.79 -15.05 -7.28
C VAL A 80 -5.94 -15.48 -8.20
N ASP A 81 -5.98 -16.77 -8.56
CA ASP A 81 -6.99 -17.33 -9.46
C ASP A 81 -8.40 -17.24 -8.85
N ALA A 82 -8.52 -17.51 -7.54
CA ALA A 82 -9.78 -17.40 -6.83
C ALA A 82 -10.30 -15.95 -6.78
N ILE A 83 -9.44 -14.99 -6.45
CA ILE A 83 -9.78 -13.56 -6.42
C ILE A 83 -10.24 -13.08 -7.79
N VAL A 84 -9.50 -13.41 -8.86
CA VAL A 84 -9.87 -13.09 -10.26
C VAL A 84 -11.27 -13.62 -10.59
N ARG A 85 -11.52 -14.89 -10.26
CA ARG A 85 -12.81 -15.54 -10.50
C ARG A 85 -13.94 -14.85 -9.74
N ASP A 86 -13.73 -14.55 -8.46
CA ASP A 86 -14.77 -14.02 -7.58
C ASP A 86 -15.12 -12.56 -7.96
N VAL A 87 -14.14 -11.73 -8.32
CA VAL A 87 -14.37 -10.36 -8.83
C VAL A 87 -15.16 -10.40 -10.14
N ARG A 88 -14.82 -11.31 -11.07
CA ARG A 88 -15.59 -11.51 -12.31
C ARG A 88 -16.99 -12.06 -12.05
N TRP A 89 -17.13 -12.97 -11.10
CA TRP A 89 -18.42 -13.54 -10.71
C TRP A 89 -19.37 -12.48 -10.15
N LEU A 90 -18.84 -11.49 -9.42
CA LEU A 90 -19.59 -10.31 -8.98
C LEU A 90 -19.97 -9.34 -10.12
N GLY A 91 -19.52 -9.59 -11.35
CA GLY A 91 -19.87 -8.81 -12.53
C GLY A 91 -18.95 -7.63 -12.83
N PHE A 92 -17.79 -7.55 -12.18
CA PHE A 92 -16.83 -6.47 -12.39
C PHE A 92 -15.68 -6.90 -13.31
N ASP A 93 -15.13 -5.93 -14.03
CA ASP A 93 -13.99 -6.10 -14.93
C ASP A 93 -12.97 -4.99 -14.72
N TRP A 94 -11.69 -5.35 -14.72
CA TRP A 94 -10.56 -4.44 -14.68
C TRP A 94 -10.00 -4.15 -16.08
N GLY A 95 -10.55 -4.77 -17.12
CA GLY A 95 -10.06 -4.64 -18.49
C GLY A 95 -8.59 -5.09 -18.58
N GLY A 96 -7.72 -4.21 -19.09
CA GLY A 96 -6.28 -4.44 -19.13
C GLY A 96 -5.52 -4.08 -17.84
N HIS A 97 -6.21 -3.65 -16.78
CA HIS A 97 -5.61 -3.04 -15.58
C HIS A 97 -5.41 -4.04 -14.44
N LEU A 98 -4.76 -5.17 -14.75
CA LEU A 98 -4.30 -6.14 -13.77
C LEU A 98 -2.84 -5.85 -13.42
N TYR A 99 -2.53 -5.72 -12.13
CA TYR A 99 -1.18 -5.38 -11.66
C TYR A 99 -0.75 -6.23 -10.48
N HIS A 100 0.56 -6.39 -10.33
CA HIS A 100 1.21 -6.97 -9.16
C HIS A 100 2.06 -5.90 -8.48
N ALA A 101 2.05 -5.84 -7.15
CA ALA A 101 2.93 -4.95 -6.40
C ALA A 101 4.41 -5.37 -6.55
N SER A 102 4.66 -6.67 -6.70
CA SER A 102 5.97 -7.25 -6.94
C SER A 102 6.62 -6.78 -8.24
N ASP A 103 5.84 -6.48 -9.28
CA ASP A 103 6.34 -5.86 -10.53
C ASP A 103 6.98 -4.49 -10.30
N TYR A 104 6.69 -3.84 -9.17
CA TYR A 104 7.22 -2.52 -8.81
C TYR A 104 8.42 -2.58 -7.87
N PHE A 105 8.92 -3.76 -7.48
CA PHE A 105 10.00 -3.86 -6.49
C PHE A 105 11.25 -3.08 -6.85
N GLU A 106 11.69 -3.08 -8.11
CA GLU A 106 12.85 -2.29 -8.51
C GLU A 106 12.59 -0.79 -8.34
N GLN A 107 11.40 -0.31 -8.74
CA GLN A 107 11.04 1.10 -8.56
C GLN A 107 10.97 1.49 -7.08
N LEU A 108 10.43 0.62 -6.23
CA LEU A 108 10.36 0.81 -4.78
C LEU A 108 11.76 0.85 -4.15
N TYR A 109 12.66 -0.02 -4.60
CA TYR A 109 14.07 -0.02 -4.18
C TYR A 109 14.78 1.28 -4.60
N GLU A 110 14.60 1.75 -5.84
CA GLU A 110 15.16 3.02 -6.31
C GLU A 110 14.66 4.22 -5.48
N TRP A 111 13.36 4.25 -5.13
CA TRP A 111 12.82 5.28 -4.25
C TRP A 111 13.39 5.20 -2.85
N ALA A 112 13.58 4.00 -2.30
CA ALA A 112 14.26 3.80 -1.02
C ALA A 112 15.70 4.34 -1.06
N VAL A 113 16.46 4.06 -2.11
CA VAL A 113 17.79 4.65 -2.37
C VAL A 113 17.71 6.18 -2.44
N GLY A 114 16.70 6.72 -3.11
CA GLY A 114 16.44 8.17 -3.15
C GLY A 114 16.19 8.78 -1.77
N LEU A 115 15.43 8.10 -0.92
CA LEU A 115 15.19 8.52 0.46
C LEU A 115 16.47 8.49 1.30
N ILE A 116 17.30 7.46 1.15
CA ILE A 116 18.61 7.38 1.83
C ILE A 116 19.50 8.55 1.40
N LYS A 117 19.64 8.80 0.09
CA LYS A 117 20.43 9.92 -0.46
C LYS A 117 19.94 11.28 0.02
N ALA A 118 18.63 11.43 0.23
CA ALA A 118 18.02 12.64 0.79
C ALA A 118 18.15 12.75 2.32
N GLY A 119 18.80 11.79 2.99
CA GLY A 119 18.90 11.72 4.45
C GLY A 119 17.59 11.38 5.16
N ARG A 120 16.58 10.88 4.43
CA ARG A 120 15.21 10.61 4.89
C ARG A 120 14.94 9.14 5.19
N ALA A 121 15.93 8.26 5.06
CA ALA A 121 15.87 6.88 5.50
C ALA A 121 17.24 6.43 6.03
N TYR A 122 17.26 5.40 6.88
CA TYR A 122 18.46 4.81 7.44
C TYR A 122 18.26 3.30 7.70
N VAL A 123 19.35 2.54 7.65
CA VAL A 123 19.37 1.13 8.04
C VAL A 123 19.52 1.04 9.55
N ASP A 124 18.64 0.27 10.18
CA ASP A 124 18.58 0.05 11.61
C ASP A 124 18.94 -1.40 11.94
N ASP A 125 19.86 -1.58 12.89
CA ASP A 125 20.34 -2.89 13.35
C ASP A 125 19.69 -3.30 14.69
N LEU A 126 18.79 -2.48 15.22
CA LEU A 126 18.00 -2.87 16.40
C LEU A 126 17.17 -4.11 16.11
N THR A 127 17.11 -5.00 17.09
CA THR A 127 16.21 -6.15 17.07
C THR A 127 14.74 -5.70 17.07
N ALA A 128 13.84 -6.60 16.68
CA ALA A 128 12.40 -6.31 16.69
C ALA A 128 11.88 -5.84 18.06
N ASP A 129 12.38 -6.42 19.16
CA ASP A 129 12.01 -6.05 20.51
C ASP A 129 12.56 -4.68 20.91
N GLU A 130 13.83 -4.38 20.61
CA GLU A 130 14.42 -3.07 20.86
C GLU A 130 13.73 -1.96 20.04
N MET A 131 13.40 -2.24 18.76
CA MET A 131 12.62 -1.32 17.93
C MET A 131 11.23 -1.07 18.49
N ARG A 132 10.58 -2.08 19.08
CA ARG A 132 9.26 -1.93 19.72
C ARG A 132 9.37 -1.06 20.96
N GLU A 133 10.40 -1.22 21.77
CA GLU A 133 10.64 -0.40 22.95
C GLU A 133 10.96 1.06 22.57
N ALA A 134 11.84 1.26 21.58
CA ALA A 134 12.26 2.57 21.10
C ALA A 134 11.12 3.35 20.41
N ARG A 135 10.10 2.68 19.86
CA ARG A 135 8.93 3.35 19.29
C ARG A 135 8.07 4.10 20.31
N GLY A 136 8.21 3.79 21.60
CA GLY A 136 7.37 4.40 22.62
C GLY A 136 5.92 3.89 22.57
N THR A 137 5.01 4.70 23.09
CA THR A 137 3.56 4.40 23.18
C THR A 137 2.75 5.64 22.84
N LEU A 138 1.41 5.53 22.82
CA LEU A 138 0.53 6.69 22.68
C LEU A 138 0.71 7.77 23.77
N THR A 139 1.36 7.43 24.88
CA THR A 139 1.56 8.32 26.04
C THR A 139 3.03 8.61 26.33
N ARG A 140 3.97 7.92 25.67
CA ARG A 140 5.41 8.08 25.86
C ARG A 140 6.09 8.24 24.50
N PRO A 141 6.79 9.36 24.25
CA PRO A 141 7.48 9.56 22.98
C PRO A 141 8.50 8.45 22.74
N GLY A 142 8.75 8.14 21.47
CA GLY A 142 9.81 7.24 21.07
C GLY A 142 11.20 7.87 21.27
N SER A 143 12.21 7.01 21.27
CA SER A 143 13.62 7.38 21.31
C SER A 143 14.28 7.04 19.97
N GLU A 144 15.28 7.84 19.61
CA GLU A 144 16.02 7.61 18.38
C GLU A 144 16.89 6.36 18.49
N SER A 145 16.93 5.57 17.42
CA SER A 145 17.90 4.48 17.29
C SER A 145 19.32 5.04 17.27
N LEU A 146 20.27 4.32 17.88
CA LEU A 146 21.71 4.63 17.80
C LEU A 146 22.21 4.68 16.35
N TYR A 147 21.54 3.96 15.44
CA TYR A 147 21.88 3.87 14.02
C TYR A 147 21.21 4.95 13.16
N ARG A 148 20.34 5.79 13.73
CA ARG A 148 19.59 6.80 12.96
C ARG A 148 20.46 7.81 12.22
N ASN A 149 21.60 8.14 12.82
CA ASN A 149 22.51 9.16 12.32
C ASN A 149 23.68 8.59 11.51
N ARG A 150 23.59 7.33 11.05
CA ARG A 150 24.50 6.76 10.04
C ARG A 150 24.62 7.67 8.84
N SER A 151 25.80 7.68 8.21
CA SER A 151 26.03 8.48 7.01
C SER A 151 25.22 7.94 5.82
N VAL A 152 25.05 8.76 4.77
CA VAL A 152 24.37 8.31 3.55
C VAL A 152 25.13 7.14 2.93
N GLU A 153 26.46 7.21 2.92
CA GLU A 153 27.35 6.19 2.36
C GLU A 153 27.21 4.85 3.09
N GLU A 154 27.23 4.86 4.42
CA GLU A 154 27.04 3.65 5.23
C GLU A 154 25.66 3.03 5.02
N ASN A 155 24.60 3.85 4.96
CA ASN A 155 23.25 3.35 4.73
C ASN A 155 23.08 2.73 3.33
N LEU A 156 23.67 3.33 2.30
CA LEU A 156 23.63 2.79 0.93
C LEU A 156 24.37 1.46 0.83
N ASP A 157 25.56 1.38 1.43
CA ASP A 157 26.35 0.16 1.49
C ASP A 157 25.57 -0.98 2.17
N LEU A 158 25.09 -0.74 3.39
CA LEU A 158 24.30 -1.71 4.15
C LEU A 158 23.04 -2.14 3.40
N PHE A 159 22.31 -1.20 2.79
CA PHE A 159 21.06 -1.53 2.08
C PHE A 159 21.32 -2.36 0.82
N GLU A 160 22.45 -2.15 0.13
CA GLU A 160 22.86 -3.02 -0.98
C GLU A 160 23.24 -4.42 -0.51
N HIS A 161 23.97 -4.53 0.60
CA HIS A 161 24.31 -5.82 1.22
C HIS A 161 23.05 -6.56 1.73
N MET A 162 22.04 -5.85 2.23
CA MET A 162 20.72 -6.42 2.55
C MET A 162 20.06 -7.03 1.31
N ARG A 163 20.05 -6.30 0.18
CA ARG A 163 19.49 -6.80 -1.08
C ARG A 163 20.19 -8.04 -1.59
N ARG A 164 21.50 -8.16 -1.35
CA ARG A 164 22.31 -9.33 -1.72
C ARG A 164 22.13 -10.54 -0.80
N GLY A 165 21.31 -10.43 0.26
CA GLY A 165 21.04 -11.53 1.20
C GLY A 165 22.23 -11.84 2.12
N GLU A 166 23.08 -10.85 2.41
CA GLU A 166 24.29 -11.05 3.22
C GLU A 166 24.05 -11.04 4.73
N PHE A 167 22.83 -10.70 5.16
CA PHE A 167 22.43 -10.67 6.56
C PHE A 167 21.27 -11.65 6.82
N PRO A 168 21.23 -12.32 7.99
CA PRO A 168 20.10 -13.16 8.36
C PRO A 168 18.79 -12.38 8.49
N ASP A 169 17.66 -13.08 8.32
CA ASP A 169 16.33 -12.51 8.46
C ASP A 169 16.13 -11.76 9.80
N GLY A 170 15.53 -10.57 9.72
CA GLY A 170 15.19 -9.76 10.87
C GLY A 170 16.36 -9.04 11.56
N THR A 171 17.59 -9.18 11.05
CA THR A 171 18.78 -8.54 11.67
C THR A 171 19.00 -7.09 11.23
N LYS A 172 18.40 -6.66 10.11
CA LYS A 172 18.46 -5.28 9.60
C LYS A 172 17.13 -4.86 8.99
N THR A 173 16.76 -3.59 9.15
CA THR A 173 15.58 -3.01 8.51
C THR A 173 15.89 -1.62 7.98
N LEU A 174 15.34 -1.26 6.81
CA LEU A 174 15.37 0.13 6.35
C LEU A 174 14.18 0.87 6.97
N ARG A 175 14.45 2.01 7.61
CA ARG A 175 13.42 2.84 8.28
C ARG A 175 13.40 4.24 7.71
N ALA A 176 12.19 4.80 7.56
CA ALA A 176 12.02 6.21 7.28
C ALA A 176 12.48 7.06 8.47
N LYS A 177 13.11 8.20 8.19
CA LYS A 177 13.57 9.18 9.18
C LYS A 177 12.53 10.31 9.26
N ILE A 178 11.57 10.16 10.17
CA ILE A 178 10.48 11.12 10.40
C ILE A 178 10.67 11.77 11.80
N ASP A 179 9.75 11.55 12.73
CA ASP A 179 9.77 12.12 14.07
C ASP A 179 9.36 11.05 15.08
N MET A 180 10.29 10.65 15.94
CA MET A 180 10.04 9.63 16.97
C MET A 180 9.17 10.17 18.13
N ALA A 181 8.99 11.48 18.24
CA ALA A 181 8.15 12.10 19.26
C ALA A 181 6.73 12.44 18.77
N ALA A 182 6.41 12.12 17.51
CA ALA A 182 5.09 12.39 16.94
C ALA A 182 3.98 11.69 17.74
N GLY A 183 2.86 12.38 17.96
CA GLY A 183 1.68 11.79 18.63
C GLY A 183 0.98 10.71 17.80
N ASN A 184 1.28 10.64 16.49
CA ASN A 184 0.96 9.49 15.66
C ASN A 184 2.14 8.52 15.72
N VAL A 185 1.88 7.30 16.17
CA VAL A 185 2.89 6.23 16.26
C VAL A 185 3.29 5.65 14.89
N ASN A 186 2.63 6.09 13.82
CA ASN A 186 2.92 5.75 12.42
C ASN A 186 3.55 6.91 11.67
#